data_AF-A0A9D9YFW7-F1
#
_entry.id   AF-A0A9D9YFW7-F1
#
_cell.length_a   1.000
_cell.length_b   1.000
_cell.length_c   1.000
_cell.angle_alpha   90.00
_cell.angle_beta   90.00
_cell.angle_gamma   90.00
#
_symmetry.space_group_name_H-M   'P 1'
#
loop_
_entity.id
_entity.type
_entity.pdbx_description
1 polymer ?
#
loop_
_entity_poly.entity_id
_entity_poly.type
_entity_poly.pdbx_seq_one_letter_code
_entity_poly.pdbx_strand_id
1 'polypeptide(L)' 'MESTAGTGYFITTFKNSRNKPEKMEFMRYDPVVRKHVLFKEKKVK' A
#
# COMPACT_ATOMS: atom_id res chain seq x y z
N MET A 1 2.83 1.84 -1.81
CA MET A 1 1.53 1.16 -1.72
C MET A 1 0.46 2.22 -1.65
N GLU A 2 -0.62 2.09 -2.42
CA GLU A 2 -1.73 3.05 -2.50
C GLU A 2 -2.93 2.51 -1.71
N SER A 3 -3.56 3.39 -0.93
CA SER A 3 -4.79 3.10 -0.19
C SER A 3 -5.94 2.79 -1.15
N THR A 4 -6.62 1.66 -0.97
CA THR A 4 -7.79 1.30 -1.81
C THR A 4 -9.02 2.16 -1.52
N ALA A 5 -8.95 3.04 -0.52
CA ALA A 5 -10.04 3.94 -0.17
C ALA A 5 -10.14 5.18 -1.10
N GLY A 6 -9.26 5.31 -2.10
CA GLY A 6 -9.30 6.42 -3.06
C GLY A 6 -8.87 7.77 -2.48
N THR A 7 -8.27 7.77 -1.28
CA THR A 7 -7.80 8.97 -0.57
C THR A 7 -6.49 9.53 -1.11
N GLY A 8 -5.84 8.83 -2.05
CA GLY A 8 -4.52 9.20 -2.57
C GLY A 8 -3.39 9.04 -1.56
N TYR A 9 -3.66 8.52 -0.36
CA TYR A 9 -2.63 8.26 0.65
C TYR A 9 -1.79 7.06 0.22
N PHE A 10 -0.48 7.27 0.11
CA PHE A 10 0.47 6.22 -0.20
C PHE A 10 1.52 6.10 0.89
N ILE A 11 1.82 4.85 1.23
CA ILE A 11 2.95 4.51 2.10
C ILE A 11 4.09 3.97 1.25
N THR A 12 5.29 4.46 1.51
CA THR A 12 6.50 3.98 0.86
C THR A 12 7.11 2.90 1.73
N THR A 13 7.10 1.66 1.23
CA THR A 13 7.73 0.52 1.90
C THR A 13 8.80 -0.06 0.99
N PHE A 14 9.94 -0.40 1.57
CA PHE A 14 11.01 -1.10 0.85
C PHE A 14 10.67 -2.58 0.76
N LYS A 15 10.64 -3.10 -0.47
CA LYS A 15 10.42 -4.52 -0.76
C LYS A 15 11.64 -5.08 -1.46
N ASN A 16 12.04 -6.29 -1.08
CA ASN A 16 13.07 -7.03 -1.78
C ASN A 16 12.45 -7.73 -3.01
N SER A 17 12.56 -7.08 -4.18
CA SER A 17 12.00 -7.56 -5.45
C SER A 17 12.54 -8.91 -5.90
N ARG A 18 13.70 -9.35 -5.37
CA ARG A 18 14.33 -10.64 -5.74
C ARG A 18 13.67 -11.84 -5.06
N ASN A 19 13.31 -11.72 -3.78
CA ASN A 19 12.74 -12.83 -3.00
C ASN A 19 11.21 -12.86 -3.03
N LYS A 20 10.54 -11.75 -3.31
CA LYS A 20 9.08 -11.69 -3.38
C LYS A 20 8.63 -11.02 -4.69
N PRO A 21 8.39 -11.77 -5.76
CA PRO A 21 7.92 -11.21 -7.03
C PRO A 21 6.44 -10.80 -6.99
N GLU A 22 5.65 -11.36 -6.09
CA GLU A 22 4.19 -11.14 -6.02
C GLU A 22 3.82 -9.76 -5.45
N LYS A 23 2.73 -9.17 -5.96
CA LYS A 23 2.20 -7.90 -5.44
C LYS A 23 1.72 -8.10 -4.01
N MET A 24 2.23 -7.29 -3.08
CA MET A 24 1.80 -7.37 -1.70
C MET A 24 0.55 -6.54 -1.46
N GLU A 25 -0.37 -7.11 -0.69
CA GLU A 25 -1.57 -6.45 -0.19
C GLU A 25 -1.53 -6.50 1.34
N PHE A 26 -1.60 -5.35 2.01
CA PHE A 26 -1.57 -5.28 3.47
C PHE A 26 -2.71 -4.41 3.97
N MET A 27 -3.37 -4.82 5.05
CA MET A 27 -4.23 -3.91 5.79
C MET A 27 -3.37 -2.96 6.62
N ARG A 28 -3.48 -1.66 6.35
CA ARG A 28 -2.82 -0.60 7.09
C ARG A 28 -3.82 0.49 7.44
N TYR A 29 -3.51 1.24 8.48
CA TYR A 29 -4.33 2.36 8.90
C TYR A 29 -4.21 3.51 7.90
N ASP A 30 -5.34 3.97 7.37
CA ASP A 30 -5.43 5.18 6.57
C ASP A 30 -5.84 6.34 7.49
N PRO A 31 -4.98 7.36 7.67
CA PRO A 31 -5.25 8.47 8.57
C PRO A 31 -6.35 9.42 8.06
N VAL A 32 -6.69 9.35 6.77
CA VAL A 32 -7.72 10.20 6.15
C VAL A 32 -9.11 9.63 6.45
N VAL A 33 -9.30 8.31 6.31
CA VAL A 33 -10.58 7.64 6.63
C VAL A 33 -10.65 7.21 8.10
N ARG A 34 -9.53 7.27 8.82
CA ARG A 34 -9.37 6.80 10.20
C ARG A 34 -9.78 5.34 10.40
N LYS A 35 -9.47 4.51 9.42
CA LYS A 35 -9.81 3.07 9.40
C LYS A 35 -8.67 2.26 8.83
N HIS A 36 -8.61 0.98 9.19
CA HIS A 36 -7.75 0.04 8.50
C HIS A 36 -8.34 -0.30 7.16
N VAL A 37 -7.59 -0.04 6.10
CA VAL A 37 -7.98 -0.30 4.72
C VAL A 37 -6.90 -1.12 4.05
N LEU A 38 -7.25 -1.77 2.95
CA LEU A 38 -6.29 -2.53 2.17
C LEU A 38 -5.39 -1.56 1.40
N PHE A 39 -4.08 -1.79 1.47
CA PHE A 39 -3.08 -1.07 0.68
C PHE A 39 -2.53 -2.01 -0.36
N LYS A 40 -2.60 -1.61 -1.63
CA LYS A 40 -2.07 -2.38 -2.75
C LYS A 40 -0.74 -1.80 -3.22
N GLU A 41 0.19 -2.68 -3.58
CA GLU A 41 1.45 -2.26 -4.17
C GLU A 41 1.23 -1.61 -5.55
N LYS A 42 1.65 -0.35 -5.67
CA LYS A 42 1.66 0.43 -6.92
C LYS A 42 3.07 0.96 -7.13
N LYS A 43 3.59 0.86 -8.36
CA LYS A 43 4.88 1.45 -8.72
C LYS A 43 4.75 2.97 -8.63
N VAL A 44 5.61 3.59 -7.84
CA VAL A 44 5.86 5.04 -7.93
C VAL A 44 6.60 5.25 -9.25
N LYS A 45 6.10 6.15 -10.09
CA LYS A 45 6.68 6.44 -11.41
C LYS A 45 7.91 7.32 -11.27
#